data_AF-A0A940RKX1-F1
#
_entry.id   AF-A0A940RKX1-F1
#
_cell.length_a   1.000
_cell.length_b   1.000
_cell.length_c   1.000
_cell.angle_alpha   90.00
_cell.angle_beta   90.00
_cell.angle_gamma   90.00
#
_symmetry.space_group_name_H-M   'P 1'
#
loop_
_entity.id
_entity.type
_entity.pdbx_description
1 polymer ?
#
loop_
_entity_poly.entity_id
_entity_poly.type
_entity_poly.pdbx_seq_one_letter_code
_entity_poly.pdbx_strand_id
1 'polypeptide(L)'
;MLRRFVLLSACVMAMASPAAASDAQMGNILHLYATSTGAVMFDTTGSIGARPACQGSNVPNRFAIDASTVAGQSMAAALMTAYSLHKRIYIVGTGACSIWGDTETVAWFMVED
;
A
#
# COMPACT_ATOMS: atom_id res chain seq x y z
N MET A 1 9.78 57.37 -13.73
CA MET A 1 9.93 56.28 -14.72
C MET A 1 9.45 55.00 -14.06
N LEU A 2 8.15 54.71 -14.26
CA LEU A 2 7.42 53.64 -13.58
C LEU A 2 6.93 52.70 -14.68
N ARG A 3 7.57 51.55 -14.89
CA ARG A 3 7.05 50.52 -15.81
C ARG A 3 7.84 49.21 -15.69
N ARG A 4 7.08 48.14 -15.42
CA ARG A 4 7.31 46.74 -15.84
C ARG A 4 8.34 45.93 -15.05
N PHE A 5 7.94 45.44 -13.88
CA PHE A 5 8.44 44.17 -13.32
C PHE A 5 7.31 43.46 -12.56
N VAL A 6 6.23 43.14 -13.27
CA VAL A 6 5.21 42.20 -12.81
C VAL A 6 4.92 41.32 -14.01
N LEU A 7 5.24 40.04 -13.91
CA LEU A 7 4.77 38.89 -14.73
C LEU A 7 5.88 37.85 -14.89
N LEU A 8 6.15 37.08 -13.83
CA LEU A 8 6.84 35.79 -13.92
C LEU A 8 6.48 34.92 -12.71
N SER A 9 5.19 34.73 -12.47
CA SER A 9 4.67 33.71 -11.55
C SER A 9 3.86 32.71 -12.38
N ALA A 10 4.54 32.06 -13.33
CA ALA A 10 3.96 31.02 -14.16
C ALA A 10 3.81 29.74 -13.34
N CYS A 11 2.57 29.46 -12.94
CA CYS A 11 1.98 28.17 -12.60
C CYS A 11 2.89 26.95 -12.89
N VAL A 12 3.65 26.53 -11.90
CA VAL A 12 4.10 25.13 -11.78
C VAL A 12 2.95 24.37 -11.12
N MET A 13 1.89 24.07 -11.88
CA MET A 13 0.93 23.05 -11.46
C MET A 13 1.67 21.72 -11.52
N ALA A 14 2.13 21.26 -10.37
CA ALA A 14 2.75 19.96 -10.20
C ALA A 14 1.83 18.90 -10.79
N MET A 15 2.32 18.18 -11.79
CA MET A 15 1.69 16.96 -12.27
C MET A 15 1.82 15.92 -11.15
N ALA A 16 0.86 15.91 -10.23
CA ALA A 16 0.73 14.83 -9.27
C ALA A 16 0.36 13.57 -10.07
N SER A 17 1.31 12.67 -10.27
CA SER A 17 1.02 11.35 -10.81
C SER A 17 -0.08 10.73 -9.96
N PRO A 18 -1.16 10.21 -10.56
CA PRO A 18 -2.18 9.52 -9.79
C PRO A 18 -1.50 8.41 -8.98
N ALA A 19 -1.78 8.39 -7.68
CA ALA A 19 -1.44 7.28 -6.81
C ALA A 19 -2.11 6.01 -7.35
N ALA A 20 -1.38 5.22 -8.13
CA ALA A 20 -1.89 3.96 -8.66
C ALA A 20 -2.00 2.99 -7.50
N ALA A 21 -3.23 2.61 -7.16
CA ALA A 21 -3.49 1.48 -6.28
C ALA A 21 -2.99 0.20 -6.95
N SER A 22 -2.16 -0.56 -6.24
CA SER A 22 -1.74 -1.87 -6.74
C SER A 22 -2.86 -2.88 -6.62
N ASP A 23 -2.98 -3.73 -7.62
CA ASP A 23 -3.61 -5.04 -7.49
C ASP A 23 -2.54 -6.14 -7.48
N ALA A 24 -2.62 -7.03 -6.49
CA ALA A 24 -1.80 -8.23 -6.43
C ALA A 24 -2.68 -9.45 -6.72
N GLN A 25 -2.33 -10.19 -7.75
CA GLN A 25 -3.00 -11.42 -8.14
C GLN A 25 -2.90 -12.49 -7.04
N MET A 26 -3.70 -13.55 -7.12
CA MET A 26 -3.75 -14.62 -6.10
C MET A 26 -2.37 -15.20 -5.79
N GLY A 27 -1.90 -15.02 -4.55
CA GLY A 27 -0.58 -15.46 -4.11
C GLY A 27 -0.53 -15.88 -2.65
N ASN A 28 0.55 -16.57 -2.27
CA ASN A 28 0.80 -16.97 -0.90
C ASN A 28 1.26 -15.77 -0.07
N ILE A 29 0.84 -15.73 1.20
CA ILE A 29 1.31 -14.76 2.20
C ILE A 29 2.70 -15.19 2.69
N LEU A 30 3.67 -14.27 2.63
CA LEU A 30 5.06 -14.47 3.07
C LEU A 30 5.46 -13.42 4.09
N HIS A 31 6.46 -13.74 4.91
CA HIS A 31 7.12 -12.79 5.83
C HIS A 31 6.12 -11.91 6.61
N LEU A 32 5.15 -12.53 7.28
CA LEU A 32 4.14 -11.83 8.09
C LEU A 32 4.74 -11.40 9.44
N TYR A 33 4.70 -10.11 9.76
CA TYR A 33 5.17 -9.57 11.03
C TYR A 33 4.37 -8.34 11.47
N ALA A 34 4.39 -8.07 12.78
CA ALA A 34 3.81 -6.88 13.38
C ALA A 34 4.90 -5.95 13.90
N THR A 35 4.63 -4.64 13.88
CA THR A 35 5.52 -3.62 14.43
C THR A 35 4.97 -3.05 15.75
N SER A 36 5.83 -2.33 16.48
CA SER A 36 5.43 -1.57 17.67
C SER A 36 4.47 -0.41 17.36
N THR A 37 4.34 -0.01 16.10
CA THR A 37 3.42 1.07 15.66
C THR A 37 2.03 0.55 15.33
N GLY A 38 1.76 -0.75 15.47
CA GLY A 38 0.49 -1.37 15.10
C GLY A 38 0.34 -1.71 13.63
N ALA A 39 1.40 -1.53 12.82
CA ALA A 39 1.41 -1.98 11.43
C ALA A 39 1.62 -3.50 11.39
N VAL A 40 0.75 -4.20 10.67
CA VAL A 40 0.96 -5.59 10.27
C VAL A 40 1.40 -5.59 8.81
N MET A 41 2.60 -6.11 8.56
CA MET A 41 3.21 -6.13 7.24
C MET A 41 3.43 -7.56 6.76
N PHE A 42 3.32 -7.74 5.45
CA PHE A 42 3.51 -9.04 4.81
C PHE A 42 3.84 -8.86 3.33
N ASP A 43 4.50 -9.85 2.76
CA ASP A 43 4.79 -9.93 1.33
C ASP A 43 3.83 -10.94 0.65
N THR A 44 3.65 -10.85 -0.66
CA THR A 44 2.90 -11.84 -1.46
C THR A 44 3.72 -12.42 -2.61
N THR A 45 3.45 -13.67 -2.98
CA THR A 45 3.94 -14.26 -4.23
C THR A 45 3.10 -13.88 -5.45
N GLY A 46 1.98 -13.20 -5.25
CA GLY A 46 1.10 -12.73 -6.30
C GLY A 46 1.81 -11.73 -7.20
N SER A 47 1.62 -11.82 -8.52
CA SER A 47 2.12 -10.80 -9.43
C SER A 47 1.41 -9.47 -9.17
N ILE A 48 2.18 -8.39 -9.07
CA ILE A 48 1.66 -7.04 -8.81
C ILE A 48 1.72 -6.21 -10.08
N GLY A 49 0.64 -5.47 -10.34
CA GLY A 49 0.53 -4.51 -11.43
C GLY A 49 1.31 -3.21 -11.17
N ALA A 50 0.67 -2.08 -11.49
CA ALA A 50 1.24 -0.77 -11.21
C ALA A 50 1.34 -0.53 -9.70
N ARG A 51 2.46 0.03 -9.25
CA ARG A 51 2.74 0.29 -7.83
C ARG A 51 2.70 1.79 -7.53
N PRO A 52 2.30 2.21 -6.33
CA PRO A 52 2.37 3.61 -5.95
C PRO A 52 3.82 4.09 -5.88
N ALA A 53 4.03 5.37 -6.15
CA ALA A 53 5.37 5.96 -6.19
C ALA A 53 6.12 5.87 -4.85
N CYS A 54 5.39 5.73 -3.74
CA CYS A 54 5.96 5.53 -2.42
C CYS A 54 6.47 4.11 -2.18
N GLN A 55 6.06 3.10 -2.98
CA GLN A 55 6.50 1.73 -2.76
C GLN A 55 8.01 1.60 -2.97
N GLY A 56 8.73 1.19 -1.92
CA GLY A 56 10.16 1.00 -1.97
C GLY A 56 10.56 -0.07 -2.98
N SER A 57 11.61 0.19 -3.77
CA SER A 57 12.13 -0.76 -4.76
C SER A 57 12.58 -2.09 -4.14
N ASN A 58 12.98 -2.08 -2.87
CA ASN A 58 13.47 -3.25 -2.14
C ASN A 58 12.34 -4.08 -1.50
N VAL A 59 11.12 -3.56 -1.47
CA VAL A 59 9.94 -4.23 -0.89
C VAL A 59 8.80 -4.29 -1.91
N PRO A 60 9.05 -4.74 -3.15
CA PRO A 60 8.12 -4.52 -4.26
C PRO A 60 6.75 -5.16 -4.07
N ASN A 61 6.66 -6.18 -3.21
CA ASN A 61 5.45 -6.98 -2.99
C ASN A 61 4.92 -6.89 -1.55
N ARG A 62 5.34 -5.88 -0.79
CA ARG A 62 4.96 -5.71 0.60
C ARG A 62 3.73 -4.83 0.74
N PHE A 63 2.82 -5.26 1.60
CA PHE A 63 1.63 -4.50 1.99
C PHE A 63 1.56 -4.31 3.51
N ALA A 64 0.83 -3.28 3.93
CA ALA A 64 0.60 -2.94 5.33
C ALA A 64 -0.89 -2.84 5.68
N ILE A 65 -1.25 -3.33 6.86
CA ILE A 65 -2.56 -3.17 7.51
C ILE A 65 -2.37 -2.42 8.83
N ASP A 66 -3.24 -1.45 9.10
CA ASP A 66 -3.22 -0.68 10.35
C ASP A 66 -4.04 -1.39 11.44
N ALA A 67 -3.39 -2.31 12.16
CA ALA A 67 -4.01 -3.04 13.26
C ALA A 67 -4.17 -2.21 14.55
N SER A 68 -3.87 -0.91 14.53
CA SER A 68 -4.25 0.00 15.64
C SER A 68 -5.74 0.34 15.61
N THR A 69 -6.43 0.13 14.48
CA THR A 69 -7.86 0.36 14.31
C THR A 69 -8.67 -0.93 14.44
N VAL A 70 -9.94 -0.84 14.85
CA VAL A 70 -10.84 -2.01 14.92
C VAL A 70 -11.02 -2.67 13.55
N ALA A 71 -11.14 -1.87 12.48
CA ALA A 71 -11.26 -2.39 11.12
C ALA A 71 -9.99 -3.14 10.68
N GLY A 72 -8.81 -2.56 10.94
CA GLY A 72 -7.54 -3.22 10.61
C GLY A 72 -7.25 -4.44 11.48
N GLN A 73 -7.72 -4.48 12.74
CA GLN A 73 -7.67 -5.70 13.57
C GLN A 73 -8.49 -6.84 12.96
N SER A 74 -9.68 -6.53 12.44
CA SER A 74 -10.50 -7.53 11.72
C SER A 74 -9.78 -8.03 10.46
N MET A 75 -9.18 -7.15 9.67
CA MET A 75 -8.40 -7.53 8.48
C MET A 75 -7.17 -8.37 8.87
N ALA A 76 -6.44 -7.97 9.91
CA ALA A 76 -5.28 -8.70 10.40
C ALA A 76 -5.66 -10.10 10.91
N ALA A 77 -6.78 -10.26 11.62
CA ALA A 77 -7.27 -11.56 12.08
C ALA A 77 -7.60 -12.50 10.90
N ALA A 78 -8.27 -11.99 9.87
CA ALA A 78 -8.53 -12.74 8.65
C ALA A 78 -7.23 -13.12 7.91
N LEU A 79 -6.25 -12.20 7.86
CA LEU A 79 -4.94 -12.44 7.24
C LEU A 79 -4.16 -13.53 7.98
N MET A 80 -4.09 -13.46 9.32
CA MET A 80 -3.42 -14.47 10.15
C MET A 80 -4.07 -15.85 9.98
N THR A 81 -5.40 -15.89 9.83
CA THR A 81 -6.14 -17.13 9.58
C THR A 81 -5.77 -17.70 8.21
N ALA A 82 -5.80 -16.90 7.15
CA ALA A 82 -5.40 -17.32 5.80
C ALA A 82 -3.94 -17.80 5.77
N TYR A 83 -3.04 -17.09 6.45
CA TYR A 83 -1.62 -17.45 6.57
C TYR A 83 -1.46 -18.82 7.25
N SER A 84 -2.14 -19.04 8.37
CA SER A 84 -2.08 -20.29 9.14
C SER A 84 -2.67 -21.49 8.38
N LEU A 85 -3.63 -21.23 7.48
CA LEU A 85 -4.25 -22.24 6.62
C LEU A 85 -3.54 -22.42 5.27
N HIS A 86 -2.43 -21.72 5.04
CA HIS A 86 -1.72 -21.71 3.75
C HIS A 86 -2.63 -21.36 2.56
N LYS A 87 -3.62 -20.50 2.79
CA LYS A 87 -4.51 -20.00 1.74
C LYS A 87 -3.83 -18.89 0.94
N ARG A 88 -4.18 -18.82 -0.35
CA ARG A 88 -3.78 -17.70 -1.21
C ARG A 88 -4.74 -16.53 -1.02
N ILE A 89 -4.24 -15.33 -1.27
CA ILE A 89 -5.04 -14.10 -1.23
C ILE A 89 -4.83 -13.23 -2.47
N TYR A 90 -5.89 -12.54 -2.88
CA TYR A 90 -5.86 -11.42 -3.81
C TYR A 90 -5.91 -10.11 -3.00
N ILE A 91 -5.11 -9.12 -3.37
CA ILE A 91 -4.94 -7.89 -2.59
C ILE A 91 -5.22 -6.68 -3.45
N VAL A 92 -5.97 -5.73 -2.91
CA VAL A 92 -6.11 -4.38 -3.47
C VAL A 92 -5.53 -3.38 -2.50
N GLY A 93 -4.55 -2.62 -2.97
CA GLY A 93 -3.96 -1.51 -2.27
C GLY A 93 -4.77 -0.23 -2.38
N THR A 94 -4.40 0.76 -1.58
CA THR A 94 -5.01 2.10 -1.58
C THR A 94 -4.32 3.08 -2.54
N GLY A 95 -3.16 2.71 -3.09
CA GLY A 95 -2.25 3.61 -3.80
C GLY A 95 -1.43 4.51 -2.87
N ALA A 96 -1.55 4.35 -1.56
CA ALA A 96 -0.86 5.17 -0.57
C ALA A 96 -0.05 4.33 0.42
N CYS A 97 1.08 4.86 0.86
CA CYS A 97 1.93 4.29 1.92
C CYS A 97 1.72 5.04 3.24
N SER A 98 0.46 5.17 3.66
CA SER A 98 0.08 6.01 4.82
C SER A 98 0.45 5.41 6.17
N ILE A 99 0.54 4.07 6.24
CA ILE A 99 0.90 3.35 7.47
C ILE A 99 2.41 3.26 7.65
N TRP A 100 3.11 2.92 6.58
CA TRP A 100 4.54 2.67 6.59
C TRP A 100 5.13 3.18 5.28
N GLY A 101 6.01 4.18 5.35
CA GLY A 101 6.27 5.11 4.24
C GLY A 101 6.74 4.51 2.92
N ASP A 102 7.26 3.28 2.91
CA ASP A 102 7.71 2.56 1.70
C ASP A 102 6.82 1.38 1.30
N THR A 103 5.70 1.20 1.99
CA THR A 103 4.84 0.01 1.92
C THR A 103 3.39 0.41 1.75
N GLU A 104 2.78 -0.04 0.66
CA GLU A 104 1.40 0.28 0.32
C GLU A 104 0.42 -0.26 1.35
N THR A 105 -0.54 0.59 1.70
CA THR A 105 -1.63 0.26 2.60
C THR A 105 -2.71 -0.55 1.88
N VAL A 106 -3.12 -1.67 2.49
CA VAL A 106 -4.20 -2.52 1.99
C VAL A 106 -5.53 -1.78 2.09
N ALA A 107 -6.28 -1.73 0.98
CA ALA A 107 -7.67 -1.32 0.97
C ALA A 107 -8.59 -2.48 1.38
N TRP A 108 -8.38 -3.65 0.77
CA TRP A 108 -9.04 -4.91 1.11
C TRP A 108 -8.28 -6.10 0.50
N PHE A 109 -8.60 -7.31 0.95
CA PHE A 109 -8.13 -8.54 0.33
C PHE A 109 -9.23 -9.61 0.33
N MET A 110 -9.08 -10.61 -0.52
CA MET A 110 -9.96 -11.78 -0.60
C MET A 110 -9.13 -13.04 -0.38
N VAL A 111 -9.64 -13.97 0.43
CA VAL A 111 -9.03 -15.29 0.65
C VAL A 111 -9.62 -16.27 -0.37
N GLU A 112 -8.77 -17.14 -0.92
CA GLU A 112 -9.20 -18.25 -1.79
C GLU A 112 -10.03 -19.30 -1.02
N ASP A 113 -11.17 -19.69 -1.60
CA ASP A 113 -12.09 -20.69 -1.06
C ASP A 113 -11.44 -22.06 -0.79
#